data_AF-A0A7Y3RAJ9-F1
#
_entry.id   AF-A0A7Y3RAJ9-F1
#
_cell.length_a   1.000
_cell.length_b   1.000
_cell.length_c   1.000
_cell.angle_alpha   90.00
_cell.angle_beta   90.00
_cell.angle_gamma   90.00
#
_symmetry.space_group_name_H-M   'P 1'
#
loop_
_entity.id
_entity.type
_entity.pdbx_description
1 polymer ?
#
loop_
_entity_poly.entity_id
_entity_poly.type
_entity_poly.pdbx_seq_one_letter_code
_entity_poly.pdbx_strand_id
1 'polypeptide(L)'
;MDNSTVNSLIEALKFSPDNLPLRFHLADTLLKLKRFDEAENQFIELVRLSASIQYKFGLAQVYFAKKEYSKSIVILEDILDQEEHFDSLLLFAKILIEENSIVKAQKVYQRALQLNPSYKDDFLDGQLRLTHDVYDLDEDQDESESERAQMISNHFLQSSDINFNDVGGMEEIKKEIDLKIIKPLVHEELYKSYGKKIGGGILLYGPPGCGKTFIAKATAGQIQSKFFTVGLNDILDMWIGNSEKNLHSIFEIARQNKPCVLFFDEIDALGASRSDMRQSSSRHLINQFLLELDGMNSDNEGILVIGATNTPWNLDTAFRRPGRFDRIIFIPPPDEGAKQTILEIKLQGKPIENIDYKALSKKLDNYSGADIEAIIDLAIEAKLEQSFIDGIPKPLTTKDLANAIDKHKPSTQEWFTTAKNYALYANDTGLYNDILKYLKIKK
;
A
#
# COMPACT_ATOMS: atom_id res chain seq x y z
N MET A 1 -46.35 10.79 -16.38
CA MET A 1 -47.16 9.65 -16.87
C MET A 1 -48.41 9.63 -16.03
N ASP A 2 -49.58 9.71 -16.66
CA ASP A 2 -50.83 9.95 -15.96
C ASP A 2 -51.48 8.63 -15.49
N ASN A 3 -52.32 8.70 -14.46
CA ASN A 3 -53.11 7.56 -13.96
C ASN A 3 -53.95 6.86 -15.06
N SER A 4 -54.20 7.54 -16.19
CA SER A 4 -54.84 6.96 -17.37
C SER A 4 -54.03 5.81 -17.98
N THR A 5 -52.70 5.94 -18.05
CA THR A 5 -51.81 4.91 -18.63
C THR A 5 -51.82 3.63 -17.79
N VAL A 6 -51.77 3.75 -16.46
CA VAL A 6 -51.85 2.60 -15.55
C VAL A 6 -53.18 1.87 -15.70
N ASN A 7 -54.29 2.60 -15.78
CA ASN A 7 -55.61 2.00 -15.94
C ASN A 7 -55.75 1.25 -17.27
N SER A 8 -55.24 1.81 -18.37
CA SER A 8 -55.20 1.13 -19.67
C SER A 8 -54.36 -0.15 -19.65
N LEU A 9 -53.23 -0.16 -18.93
CA LEU A 9 -52.38 -1.34 -18.80
C LEU A 9 -53.03 -2.43 -17.93
N ILE A 10 -53.69 -2.04 -16.83
CA ILE A 10 -54.47 -2.96 -16.00
C ILE A 10 -55.61 -3.57 -16.81
N GLU A 11 -56.32 -2.77 -17.59
CA GLU A 11 -57.40 -3.23 -18.46
C GLU A 11 -56.89 -4.20 -19.54
N ALA A 12 -55.78 -3.87 -20.19
CA ALA A 12 -55.16 -4.76 -21.17
C ALA A 12 -54.71 -6.10 -20.55
N LEU A 13 -54.20 -6.10 -19.31
CA LEU A 13 -53.83 -7.32 -18.59
C LEU A 13 -55.04 -8.18 -18.21
N LYS A 14 -56.24 -7.60 -18.05
CA LYS A 14 -57.46 -8.42 -17.85
C LYS A 14 -57.79 -9.26 -19.07
N PHE A 15 -57.52 -8.76 -20.28
CA PHE A 15 -57.73 -9.48 -21.53
C PHE A 15 -56.58 -10.44 -21.89
N SER A 16 -55.41 -10.28 -21.27
CA SER A 16 -54.23 -11.12 -21.53
C SER A 16 -53.38 -11.30 -20.26
N PRO A 17 -53.86 -12.08 -19.28
CA PRO A 17 -53.27 -12.17 -17.94
C PRO A 17 -51.85 -12.78 -17.91
N ASP A 18 -51.53 -13.62 -18.90
CA ASP A 18 -50.25 -14.31 -19.03
C ASP A 18 -49.21 -13.52 -19.85
N ASN A 19 -49.54 -12.30 -20.27
CA ASN A 19 -48.64 -11.47 -21.08
C ASN A 19 -47.55 -10.83 -20.20
N LEU A 20 -46.41 -11.53 -20.07
CA LEU A 20 -45.28 -11.10 -19.24
C LEU A 20 -44.72 -9.71 -19.64
N PRO A 21 -44.49 -9.38 -20.94
CA PRO A 21 -44.06 -8.04 -21.33
C PRO A 21 -45.03 -6.94 -20.90
N LEU A 22 -46.33 -7.17 -21.02
CA LEU A 22 -47.36 -6.20 -20.61
C LEU A 22 -47.38 -6.01 -19.09
N ARG A 23 -47.21 -7.10 -18.33
CA ARG A 23 -47.12 -7.06 -16.87
C ARG A 23 -45.86 -6.36 -16.39
N PHE A 24 -44.72 -6.61 -17.04
CA PHE A 24 -43.47 -5.89 -16.78
C PHE A 24 -43.62 -4.39 -17.06
N HIS A 25 -44.26 -4.02 -18.16
CA HIS A 25 -44.51 -2.61 -18.47
C HIS A 25 -45.40 -1.92 -17.43
N LEU A 26 -46.42 -2.61 -16.92
CA LEU A 26 -47.22 -2.13 -15.79
C LEU A 26 -46.36 -1.96 -14.54
N ALA A 27 -45.57 -2.97 -14.18
CA ALA A 27 -44.73 -2.97 -12.98
C ALA A 27 -43.69 -1.82 -12.98
N ASP A 28 -42.98 -1.64 -14.11
CA ASP A 28 -42.02 -0.55 -14.31
C ASP A 28 -42.71 0.83 -14.28
N THR A 29 -43.91 0.96 -14.85
CA THR A 29 -44.69 2.20 -14.80
C THR A 29 -45.11 2.52 -13.36
N LEU A 30 -45.55 1.53 -12.58
CA LEU A 30 -45.92 1.71 -11.17
C LEU A 30 -44.71 2.12 -10.32
N LEU A 31 -43.54 1.52 -10.55
CA LEU A 31 -42.29 1.89 -9.88
C LEU A 31 -41.91 3.35 -10.16
N LYS A 32 -41.97 3.78 -11.43
CA LYS A 32 -41.71 5.18 -11.84
C LYS A 32 -42.69 6.18 -11.22
N LEU A 33 -43.93 5.76 -10.97
CA LEU A 33 -44.95 6.55 -10.30
C LEU A 33 -44.88 6.48 -8.76
N LYS A 34 -43.85 5.82 -8.20
CA LYS A 34 -43.66 5.62 -6.75
C LYS A 34 -44.80 4.87 -6.07
N ARG A 35 -45.55 4.04 -6.82
CA ARG A 35 -46.61 3.16 -6.30
C ARG A 35 -46.00 1.81 -5.93
N PHE A 36 -45.13 1.82 -4.92
CA PHE A 36 -44.21 0.71 -4.63
C PHE A 36 -44.91 -0.60 -4.26
N ASP A 37 -45.99 -0.56 -3.48
CA ASP A 37 -46.70 -1.79 -3.08
C ASP A 37 -47.41 -2.47 -4.26
N GLU A 38 -47.93 -1.68 -5.20
CA GLU A 38 -48.53 -2.22 -6.42
C GLU A 38 -47.47 -2.73 -7.39
N ALA A 39 -46.35 -2.03 -7.52
CA ALA A 39 -45.20 -2.48 -8.30
C ALA A 39 -44.64 -3.81 -7.74
N GLU A 40 -44.48 -3.92 -6.42
CA GLU A 40 -44.02 -5.12 -5.73
C GLU A 40 -44.88 -6.33 -6.11
N ASN A 41 -46.21 -6.20 -6.00
CA ASN A 41 -47.14 -7.27 -6.35
C ASN A 41 -46.99 -7.74 -7.80
N GLN A 42 -46.77 -6.81 -8.75
CA GLN A 42 -46.57 -7.19 -10.15
C GLN A 42 -45.21 -7.85 -10.38
N PHE A 43 -44.14 -7.36 -9.73
CA PHE A 43 -42.80 -7.93 -9.86
C PHE A 43 -42.67 -9.31 -9.20
N ILE A 44 -43.32 -9.54 -8.05
CA ILE A 44 -43.39 -10.88 -7.42
C ILE A 44 -44.04 -11.88 -8.38
N GLU A 45 -45.16 -11.51 -9.01
CA GLU A 45 -45.84 -12.40 -9.96
C GLU A 45 -44.99 -12.64 -11.22
N LEU A 46 -44.26 -11.63 -11.72
CA LEU A 46 -43.32 -11.79 -12.83
C LEU A 46 -42.18 -12.76 -12.50
N VAL A 47 -41.56 -12.63 -11.33
CA VAL A 47 -40.47 -13.52 -10.87
C VAL A 47 -40.98 -14.95 -10.67
N ARG A 48 -42.22 -15.11 -10.20
CA ARG A 48 -42.87 -16.42 -10.05
C ARG A 48 -43.10 -17.11 -11.40
N LEU A 49 -43.51 -16.35 -12.42
CA LEU A 49 -43.81 -16.88 -13.75
C LEU A 49 -42.55 -17.08 -14.60
N SER A 50 -41.47 -16.35 -14.33
CA SER A 50 -40.22 -16.43 -15.08
C SER A 50 -39.04 -16.00 -14.21
N ALA A 51 -38.00 -16.85 -14.14
CA ALA A 51 -36.78 -16.57 -13.38
C ALA A 51 -35.81 -15.57 -14.06
N SER A 52 -36.33 -14.67 -14.91
CA SER A 52 -35.52 -13.69 -15.64
C SER A 52 -34.82 -12.70 -14.70
N ILE A 53 -33.54 -12.44 -14.94
CA ILE A 53 -32.72 -11.44 -14.23
C ILE A 53 -33.40 -10.07 -14.24
N GLN A 54 -34.03 -9.69 -15.37
CA GLN A 54 -34.72 -8.41 -15.52
C GLN A 54 -35.86 -8.22 -14.51
N TYR A 55 -36.61 -9.29 -14.20
CA TYR A 55 -37.74 -9.22 -13.26
C TYR A 55 -37.26 -9.24 -11.81
N LYS A 56 -36.22 -10.04 -11.51
CA LYS A 56 -35.55 -10.03 -10.21
C LYS A 56 -34.94 -8.66 -9.91
N PHE A 57 -34.24 -8.06 -10.89
CA PHE A 57 -33.65 -6.74 -10.76
C PHE A 57 -34.72 -5.67 -10.52
N GLY A 58 -35.84 -5.71 -11.25
CA GLY A 58 -36.97 -4.82 -11.01
C GLY A 58 -37.56 -4.95 -9.59
N LEU A 59 -37.65 -6.18 -9.05
CA LEU A 59 -38.08 -6.40 -7.67
C LEU A 59 -37.06 -5.84 -6.65
N ALA A 60 -35.76 -6.02 -6.90
CA ALA A 60 -34.71 -5.42 -6.07
C ALA A 60 -34.80 -3.88 -6.05
N GLN A 61 -35.06 -3.24 -7.19
CA GLN A 61 -35.28 -1.79 -7.27
C GLN A 61 -36.48 -1.33 -6.43
N VAL A 62 -37.57 -2.10 -6.39
CA VAL A 62 -38.72 -1.80 -5.53
C VAL A 62 -38.33 -1.86 -4.06
N TYR A 63 -37.60 -2.90 -3.63
CA TYR A 63 -37.15 -3.01 -2.24
C TYR A 63 -36.17 -1.91 -1.84
N PHE A 64 -35.24 -1.55 -2.73
CA PHE A 64 -34.37 -0.40 -2.52
C PHE A 64 -35.19 0.90 -2.33
N ALA A 65 -36.17 1.15 -3.19
CA ALA A 65 -37.02 2.34 -3.07
C ALA A 65 -37.87 2.36 -1.79
N LYS A 66 -38.27 1.19 -1.28
CA LYS A 66 -38.94 1.02 0.02
C LYS A 66 -37.99 1.06 1.23
N LYS A 67 -36.68 1.20 1.01
CA LYS A 67 -35.63 1.09 2.05
C LYS A 67 -35.58 -0.27 2.75
N GLU A 68 -36.05 -1.33 2.08
CA GLU A 68 -35.99 -2.71 2.55
C GLU A 68 -34.70 -3.37 2.05
N TYR A 69 -33.54 -2.84 2.48
CA TYR A 69 -32.22 -3.18 1.95
C TYR A 69 -31.91 -4.68 2.03
N SER A 70 -32.18 -5.33 3.17
CA SER A 70 -31.89 -6.75 3.34
C SER A 70 -32.61 -7.65 2.32
N LYS A 71 -33.85 -7.31 1.93
CA LYS A 71 -34.56 -8.06 0.88
C LYS A 71 -33.96 -7.81 -0.50
N SER A 72 -33.56 -6.57 -0.77
CA SER A 72 -32.89 -6.21 -2.02
C SER A 72 -31.55 -6.91 -2.17
N ILE A 73 -30.76 -7.02 -1.10
CA ILE A 73 -29.44 -7.67 -1.09
C ILE A 73 -29.58 -9.15 -1.45
N VAL A 74 -30.49 -9.88 -0.82
CA VAL A 74 -30.71 -11.31 -1.10
C VAL A 74 -31.00 -11.56 -2.59
N ILE A 75 -31.81 -10.69 -3.21
CA ILE A 75 -32.12 -10.81 -4.64
C ILE A 75 -30.90 -10.46 -5.51
N LEU A 76 -30.15 -9.43 -5.13
CA LEU A 76 -28.96 -9.02 -5.87
C LEU A 76 -27.83 -10.06 -5.77
N GLU A 77 -27.64 -10.69 -4.61
CA GLU A 77 -26.70 -11.81 -4.44
C GLU A 77 -27.10 -12.99 -5.34
N ASP A 78 -28.37 -13.40 -5.36
CA ASP A 78 -28.85 -14.46 -6.26
C ASP A 78 -28.67 -14.12 -7.75
N ILE A 79 -28.83 -12.85 -8.15
CA ILE A 79 -28.51 -12.42 -9.52
C ILE A 79 -27.01 -12.53 -9.80
N LEU A 80 -26.18 -11.99 -8.89
CA LEU A 80 -24.73 -11.87 -9.08
C LEU A 80 -23.97 -13.20 -8.94
N ASP A 81 -24.57 -14.19 -8.29
CA ASP A 81 -24.08 -15.58 -8.27
C ASP A 81 -24.28 -16.27 -9.63
N GLN A 82 -25.26 -15.84 -10.42
CA GLN A 82 -25.56 -16.41 -11.73
C GLN A 82 -24.77 -15.71 -12.85
N GLU A 83 -24.80 -14.38 -12.89
CA GLU A 83 -24.15 -13.58 -13.92
C GLU A 83 -23.77 -12.20 -13.39
N GLU A 84 -22.58 -11.72 -13.75
CA GLU A 84 -22.18 -10.35 -13.44
C GLU A 84 -22.98 -9.34 -14.27
N HIS A 85 -24.00 -8.75 -13.65
CA HIS A 85 -24.87 -7.76 -14.28
C HIS A 85 -24.52 -6.35 -13.79
N PHE A 86 -24.16 -5.46 -14.73
CA PHE A 86 -23.67 -4.11 -14.44
C PHE A 86 -24.62 -3.29 -13.56
N ASP A 87 -25.90 -3.17 -13.93
CA ASP A 87 -26.86 -2.37 -13.15
C ASP A 87 -27.14 -2.97 -11.77
N SER A 88 -27.01 -4.29 -11.63
CA SER A 88 -27.15 -5.00 -10.34
C SER A 88 -26.00 -4.67 -9.41
N LEU A 89 -24.77 -4.60 -9.92
CA LEU A 89 -23.60 -4.17 -9.16
C LEU A 89 -23.73 -2.70 -8.71
N LEU A 90 -24.22 -1.81 -9.58
CA LEU A 90 -24.45 -0.40 -9.21
C LEU A 90 -25.49 -0.26 -8.10
N LEU A 91 -26.63 -0.95 -8.23
CA LEU A 91 -27.67 -0.93 -7.20
C LEU A 91 -27.16 -1.52 -5.88
N PHE A 92 -26.38 -2.60 -5.95
CA PHE A 92 -25.82 -3.23 -4.76
C PHE A 92 -24.80 -2.32 -4.06
N ALA A 93 -23.95 -1.62 -4.81
CA ALA A 93 -23.04 -0.62 -4.26
C ALA A 93 -23.80 0.51 -3.53
N LYS A 94 -24.87 1.04 -4.14
CA LYS A 94 -25.73 2.06 -3.52
C LYS A 94 -26.37 1.57 -2.21
N ILE A 95 -26.84 0.33 -2.17
CA ILE A 95 -27.41 -0.27 -0.95
C ILE A 95 -26.35 -0.41 0.15
N LEU A 96 -25.15 -0.87 -0.19
CA LEU A 96 -24.07 -1.06 0.78
C LEU A 96 -23.58 0.25 1.39
N ILE A 97 -23.67 1.38 0.67
CA ILE A 97 -23.45 2.72 1.23
C ILE A 97 -24.48 3.03 2.31
N GLU A 98 -25.77 2.83 2.01
CA GLU A 98 -26.87 3.07 2.95
C GLU A 98 -26.76 2.19 4.21
N GLU A 99 -26.21 0.98 4.08
CA GLU A 99 -25.89 0.09 5.21
C GLU A 99 -24.53 0.38 5.88
N ASN A 100 -23.88 1.51 5.55
CA ASN A 100 -22.59 1.95 6.08
C ASN A 100 -21.45 0.91 5.91
N SER A 101 -21.56 0.08 4.86
CA SER A 101 -20.61 -0.98 4.52
C SER A 101 -19.68 -0.55 3.38
N ILE A 102 -18.97 0.57 3.59
CA ILE A 102 -18.20 1.29 2.55
C ILE A 102 -17.15 0.41 1.85
N VAL A 103 -16.39 -0.40 2.60
CA VAL A 103 -15.36 -1.28 2.02
C VAL A 103 -15.96 -2.34 1.08
N LYS A 104 -17.15 -2.86 1.41
CA LYS A 104 -17.86 -3.81 0.54
C LYS A 104 -18.43 -3.08 -0.67
N ALA A 105 -19.02 -1.89 -0.47
CA ALA A 105 -19.56 -1.06 -1.53
C ALA A 105 -18.51 -0.74 -2.60
N GLN A 106 -17.27 -0.42 -2.19
CA GLN A 106 -16.14 -0.19 -3.08
C GLN A 106 -15.80 -1.40 -3.94
N LYS A 107 -15.67 -2.59 -3.33
CA LYS A 107 -15.37 -3.81 -4.08
C LYS A 107 -16.45 -4.13 -5.10
N VAL A 108 -17.71 -3.91 -4.74
CA VAL A 108 -18.84 -4.11 -5.65
C VAL A 108 -18.84 -3.07 -6.78
N TYR A 109 -18.59 -1.79 -6.47
CA TYR A 109 -18.50 -0.74 -7.48
C TYR A 109 -17.31 -0.93 -8.43
N GLN A 110 -16.17 -1.39 -7.91
CA GLN A 110 -15.00 -1.77 -8.72
C GLN A 110 -15.34 -2.87 -9.73
N ARG A 111 -16.11 -3.89 -9.33
CA ARG A 111 -16.61 -4.92 -10.27
C ARG A 111 -17.50 -4.31 -11.35
N ALA A 112 -18.35 -3.33 -11.02
CA ALA A 112 -19.16 -2.63 -12.01
C ALA A 112 -18.29 -1.89 -13.04
N LEU A 113 -17.26 -1.17 -12.58
CA LEU A 113 -16.34 -0.43 -13.46
C LEU A 113 -15.47 -1.36 -14.32
N GLN A 114 -15.23 -2.62 -13.91
CA GLN A 114 -14.56 -3.60 -14.77
C GLN A 114 -15.40 -3.95 -16.01
N LEU A 115 -16.72 -4.01 -15.87
CA LEU A 115 -17.66 -4.27 -16.97
C LEU A 115 -17.83 -3.04 -17.87
N ASN A 116 -17.86 -1.84 -17.29
CA ASN A 116 -17.95 -0.59 -18.04
C ASN A 116 -16.95 0.47 -17.50
N PRO A 117 -15.70 0.46 -18.00
CA PRO A 117 -14.64 1.35 -17.50
C PRO A 117 -14.88 2.84 -17.75
N SER A 118 -15.75 3.19 -18.71
CA SER A 118 -16.08 4.58 -19.03
C SER A 118 -17.24 5.16 -18.22
N TYR A 119 -17.86 4.35 -17.37
CA TYR A 119 -19.00 4.78 -16.56
C TYR A 119 -18.57 5.79 -15.48
N LYS A 120 -19.43 6.79 -15.26
CA LYS A 120 -19.30 7.79 -14.19
C LYS A 120 -20.66 7.95 -13.52
N ASP A 121 -20.66 7.99 -12.20
CA ASP A 121 -21.85 8.25 -11.36
C ASP A 121 -21.41 9.15 -10.22
N ASP A 122 -21.77 10.44 -10.28
CA ASP A 122 -21.27 11.46 -9.36
C ASP A 122 -21.50 11.10 -7.89
N PHE A 123 -22.58 10.37 -7.58
CA PHE A 123 -22.89 9.94 -6.22
C PHE A 123 -21.98 8.80 -5.75
N LEU A 124 -21.86 7.74 -6.54
CA LEU A 124 -20.98 6.61 -6.22
C LEU A 124 -19.52 7.01 -6.28
N ASP A 125 -19.15 7.85 -7.24
CA ASP A 125 -17.80 8.38 -7.37
C ASP A 125 -17.44 9.23 -6.16
N GLY A 126 -18.31 10.14 -5.71
CA GLY A 126 -18.06 10.97 -4.52
C GLY A 126 -18.09 10.21 -3.17
N GLN A 127 -18.78 9.08 -3.08
CA GLN A 127 -18.90 8.29 -1.84
C GLN A 127 -17.94 7.09 -1.78
N LEU A 128 -17.59 6.49 -2.91
CA LEU A 128 -16.84 5.23 -2.99
C LEU A 128 -15.50 5.35 -3.70
N ARG A 129 -15.21 6.42 -4.45
CA ARG A 129 -13.80 6.71 -4.72
C ARG A 129 -13.19 7.17 -3.41
N LEU A 130 -12.69 6.20 -2.65
CA LEU A 130 -11.56 6.47 -1.78
C LEU A 130 -10.41 6.89 -2.68
N THR A 131 -10.36 8.18 -2.97
CA THR A 131 -9.19 8.98 -2.65
C THR A 131 -8.59 8.44 -1.36
N HIS A 132 -7.31 8.04 -1.36
CA HIS A 132 -6.54 8.09 -0.12
C HIS A 132 -6.38 9.58 0.22
N ASP A 133 -7.46 10.17 0.76
CA ASP A 133 -7.73 11.44 1.46
C ASP A 133 -6.86 12.68 1.26
N VAL A 134 -6.05 12.76 0.21
CA VAL A 134 -5.02 13.80 0.15
C VAL A 134 -4.87 14.44 -1.23
N TYR A 135 -5.24 13.74 -2.31
CA TYR A 135 -4.93 14.20 -3.68
C TYR A 135 -6.12 14.57 -4.59
N ASP A 136 -7.37 14.36 -4.16
CA ASP A 136 -8.57 14.73 -4.95
C ASP A 136 -9.62 15.39 -4.03
N LEU A 137 -9.25 16.55 -3.43
CA LEU A 137 -10.24 17.46 -2.83
C LEU A 137 -10.74 18.38 -3.94
N ASP A 138 -11.97 18.16 -4.39
CA ASP A 138 -12.67 18.98 -5.39
C ASP A 138 -12.59 20.49 -5.07
N GLU A 139 -12.72 21.29 -6.14
CA GLU A 139 -12.68 22.76 -6.19
C GLU A 139 -13.85 23.46 -5.48
N ASP A 140 -14.40 22.87 -4.41
CA ASP A 140 -15.42 23.54 -3.60
C ASP A 140 -14.77 24.55 -2.63
N GLN A 141 -15.31 25.76 -2.72
CA GLN A 141 -14.78 27.03 -2.23
C GLN A 141 -14.72 27.06 -0.70
N ASP A 142 -13.51 27.09 -0.13
CA ASP A 142 -13.12 27.94 1.02
C ASP A 142 -11.75 27.56 1.64
N GLU A 143 -11.13 26.43 1.26
CA GLU A 143 -9.77 26.08 1.72
C GLU A 143 -8.69 26.67 0.81
N SER A 144 -7.73 27.39 1.40
CA SER A 144 -6.62 27.95 0.65
C SER A 144 -5.67 26.85 0.16
N GLU A 145 -5.06 27.04 -1.02
CA GLU A 145 -4.04 26.14 -1.59
C GLU A 145 -2.89 25.85 -0.58
N SER A 146 -2.62 26.82 0.30
CA SER A 146 -1.72 26.73 1.45
C SER A 146 -2.14 25.68 2.47
N GLU A 147 -3.41 25.65 2.87
CA GLU A 147 -3.93 24.71 3.88
C GLU A 147 -3.93 23.28 3.35
N ARG A 148 -4.29 23.10 2.08
CA ARG A 148 -4.21 21.81 1.39
C ARG A 148 -2.78 21.29 1.39
N ALA A 149 -1.82 22.06 0.88
CA ALA A 149 -0.40 21.67 0.86
C ALA A 149 0.14 21.31 2.25
N GLN A 150 -0.34 21.99 3.30
CA GLN A 150 0.06 21.73 4.68
C GLN A 150 -0.53 20.42 5.22
N MET A 151 -1.77 20.07 4.89
CA MET A 151 -2.37 18.78 5.22
C MET A 151 -1.65 17.62 4.53
N ILE A 152 -1.38 17.73 3.23
CA ILE A 152 -0.62 16.71 2.49
C ILE A 152 0.78 16.57 3.10
N SER A 153 1.46 17.69 3.35
CA SER A 153 2.78 17.67 3.98
C SER A 153 2.75 16.96 5.34
N ASN A 154 1.73 17.19 6.17
CA ASN A 154 1.62 16.54 7.49
C ASN A 154 1.36 15.02 7.39
N HIS A 155 0.72 14.55 6.32
CA HIS A 155 0.49 13.13 6.10
C HIS A 155 1.80 12.36 5.88
N PHE A 156 2.69 12.89 5.05
CA PHE A 156 3.96 12.24 4.70
C PHE A 156 5.07 12.50 5.72
N LEU A 157 5.00 13.60 6.47
CA LEU A 157 6.03 14.03 7.39
C LEU A 157 6.06 13.16 8.65
N GLN A 158 7.19 12.50 8.90
CA GLN A 158 7.47 11.81 10.15
C GLN A 158 8.55 12.54 10.94
N SER A 159 8.53 12.41 12.27
CA SER A 159 9.62 12.91 13.11
C SER A 159 10.90 12.11 12.88
N SER A 160 12.01 12.82 12.73
CA SER A 160 13.36 12.26 12.54
C SER A 160 14.15 12.26 13.85
N ASP A 161 13.51 11.81 14.94
CA ASP A 161 14.11 11.82 16.29
C ASP A 161 15.27 10.82 16.46
N ILE A 162 15.46 9.95 15.47
CA ILE A 162 16.47 8.89 15.44
C ILE A 162 17.68 9.36 14.63
N ASN A 163 18.88 9.14 15.13
CA ASN A 163 20.14 9.45 14.43
C ASN A 163 21.07 8.22 14.36
N PHE A 164 22.28 8.37 13.84
CA PHE A 164 23.21 7.23 13.66
C PHE A 164 23.68 6.57 14.96
N ASN A 165 23.59 7.25 16.10
CA ASN A 165 23.92 6.66 17.39
C ASN A 165 22.85 5.64 17.83
N ASP A 166 21.62 5.79 17.35
CA ASP A 166 20.51 4.89 17.66
C ASP A 166 20.50 3.64 16.76
N VAL A 167 21.33 3.63 15.71
CA VAL A 167 21.51 2.48 14.82
C VAL A 167 22.65 1.63 15.34
N GLY A 168 22.37 0.40 15.79
CA GLY A 168 23.41 -0.54 16.16
C GLY A 168 24.22 -1.03 14.94
N GLY A 169 25.55 -1.00 15.04
CA GLY A 169 26.48 -1.52 14.02
C GLY A 169 26.41 -0.77 12.68
N MET A 170 26.67 -1.47 11.57
CA MET A 170 26.66 -0.90 10.21
C MET A 170 27.65 0.26 9.99
N GLU A 171 28.77 0.28 10.71
CA GLU A 171 29.71 1.41 10.73
C GLU A 171 30.27 1.77 9.34
N GLU A 172 30.54 0.77 8.49
CA GLU A 172 30.98 1.02 7.11
C GLU A 172 29.89 1.74 6.30
N ILE A 173 28.63 1.36 6.49
CA ILE A 173 27.47 1.92 5.78
C ILE A 173 27.18 3.33 6.29
N LYS A 174 27.17 3.54 7.62
CA LYS A 174 27.03 4.87 8.21
C LYS A 174 28.10 5.82 7.69
N LYS A 175 29.35 5.37 7.63
CA LYS A 175 30.47 6.15 7.08
C LYS A 175 30.31 6.43 5.60
N GLU A 176 29.83 5.45 4.83
CA GLU A 176 29.54 5.63 3.41
C GLU A 176 28.43 6.67 3.21
N ILE A 177 27.35 6.59 4.00
CA ILE A 177 26.26 7.54 3.96
C ILE A 177 26.74 8.93 4.39
N ASP A 178 27.52 9.03 5.47
CA ASP A 178 28.09 10.28 5.95
C ASP A 178 28.92 10.98 4.86
N LEU A 179 29.90 10.26 4.30
CA LEU A 179 30.81 10.82 3.28
C LEU A 179 30.11 11.17 1.98
N LYS A 180 29.19 10.31 1.53
CA LYS A 180 28.56 10.48 0.22
C LYS A 180 27.38 11.44 0.30
N ILE A 181 26.66 11.52 1.41
CA ILE A 181 25.33 12.16 1.46
C ILE A 181 25.31 13.33 2.43
N ILE A 182 25.71 13.09 3.67
CA ILE A 182 25.63 14.09 4.75
C ILE A 182 26.62 15.23 4.46
N LYS A 183 27.88 14.90 4.17
CA LYS A 183 28.91 15.91 3.92
C LYS A 183 28.62 16.83 2.73
N PRO A 184 28.12 16.34 1.57
CA PRO A 184 27.69 17.25 0.50
C PRO A 184 26.57 18.20 0.90
N LEU A 185 25.62 17.75 1.72
CA LEU A 185 24.51 18.59 2.18
C LEU A 185 24.99 19.63 3.20
N VAL A 186 25.90 19.26 4.10
CA VAL A 186 26.44 20.17 5.13
C VAL A 186 27.50 21.14 4.58
N HIS A 187 28.29 20.72 3.60
CA HIS A 187 29.40 21.49 3.03
C HIS A 187 29.14 21.88 1.57
N GLU A 188 27.98 22.50 1.34
CA GLU A 188 27.47 22.73 -0.01
C GLU A 188 28.45 23.51 -0.91
N GLU A 189 28.96 24.64 -0.43
CA GLU A 189 29.90 25.50 -1.15
C GLU A 189 31.17 24.77 -1.58
N LEU A 190 31.67 23.88 -0.73
CA LEU A 190 32.88 23.10 -0.99
C LEU A 190 32.64 22.17 -2.20
N TYR A 191 31.53 21.44 -2.23
CA TYR A 191 31.23 20.53 -3.34
C TYR A 191 30.88 21.29 -4.63
N LYS A 192 30.19 22.43 -4.54
CA LYS A 192 29.93 23.33 -5.68
C LYS A 192 31.24 23.83 -6.31
N SER A 193 32.26 24.14 -5.50
CA SER A 193 33.58 24.57 -6.01
C SER A 193 34.28 23.51 -6.87
N TYR A 194 34.01 22.22 -6.63
CA TYR A 194 34.49 21.10 -7.45
C TYR A 194 33.55 20.72 -8.61
N GLY A 195 32.50 21.51 -8.86
CA GLY A 195 31.49 21.23 -9.89
C GLY A 195 30.65 19.98 -9.60
N LYS A 196 30.54 19.56 -8.34
CA LYS A 196 29.69 18.44 -7.94
C LYS A 196 28.29 18.93 -7.64
N LYS A 197 27.29 18.33 -8.28
CA LYS A 197 25.88 18.51 -7.90
C LYS A 197 25.63 17.91 -6.52
N ILE A 198 24.76 18.56 -5.76
CA ILE A 198 24.43 18.22 -4.38
C ILE A 198 23.00 17.68 -4.38
N GLY A 199 22.81 16.52 -3.75
CA GLY A 199 21.62 15.70 -3.89
C GLY A 199 21.87 14.46 -4.73
N GLY A 200 20.78 13.84 -5.19
CA GLY A 200 20.78 12.57 -5.90
C GLY A 200 19.94 11.51 -5.20
N GLY A 201 19.79 10.37 -5.86
CA GLY A 201 19.05 9.23 -5.34
C GLY A 201 19.98 8.18 -4.72
N ILE A 202 19.57 7.60 -3.60
CA ILE A 202 20.19 6.40 -3.02
C ILE A 202 19.22 5.25 -3.12
N LEU A 203 19.70 4.10 -3.58
CA LEU A 203 18.97 2.85 -3.51
C LEU A 203 19.55 1.98 -2.40
N LEU A 204 18.77 1.78 -1.35
CA LEU A 204 19.02 0.80 -0.30
C LEU A 204 18.44 -0.55 -0.74
N TYR A 205 19.26 -1.59 -0.75
CA TYR A 205 18.79 -2.94 -1.04
C TYR A 205 19.32 -3.95 -0.05
N GLY A 206 18.56 -5.01 0.21
CA GLY A 206 18.97 -6.06 1.14
C GLY A 206 17.78 -6.88 1.63
N PRO A 207 18.01 -7.88 2.49
CA PRO A 207 16.95 -8.73 3.01
C PRO A 207 15.87 -7.90 3.76
N PRO A 208 14.63 -8.38 3.80
CA PRO A 208 13.60 -7.77 4.63
C PRO A 208 14.01 -7.81 6.12
N GLY A 209 13.53 -6.83 6.90
CA GLY A 209 13.80 -6.78 8.34
C GLY A 209 15.22 -6.36 8.75
N CYS A 210 16.13 -6.04 7.82
CA CYS A 210 17.50 -5.59 8.11
C CYS A 210 17.62 -4.08 8.38
N GLY A 211 16.50 -3.34 8.54
CA GLY A 211 16.55 -1.94 8.97
C GLY A 211 16.81 -0.89 7.88
N LYS A 212 16.42 -1.16 6.61
CA LYS A 212 16.51 -0.17 5.50
C LYS A 212 15.77 1.13 5.81
N THR A 213 14.52 1.04 6.26
CA THR A 213 13.72 2.20 6.69
C THR A 213 14.33 2.88 7.92
N PHE A 214 14.93 2.09 8.83
CA PHE A 214 15.53 2.60 10.06
C PHE A 214 16.80 3.42 9.77
N ILE A 215 17.72 2.93 8.93
CA ILE A 215 18.91 3.70 8.53
C ILE A 215 18.55 4.94 7.70
N ALA A 216 17.47 4.88 6.90
CA ALA A 216 16.97 6.05 6.17
C ALA A 216 16.46 7.15 7.12
N LYS A 217 15.66 6.78 8.13
CA LYS A 217 15.22 7.70 9.19
C LYS A 217 16.40 8.29 9.96
N ALA A 218 17.36 7.44 10.34
CA ALA A 218 18.57 7.86 11.04
C ALA A 218 19.43 8.84 10.22
N THR A 219 19.46 8.66 8.89
CA THR A 219 20.13 9.58 7.96
C THR A 219 19.48 10.96 8.00
N ALA A 220 18.15 11.02 8.01
CA ALA A 220 17.40 12.29 8.08
C ALA A 220 17.59 13.00 9.42
N GLY A 221 17.60 12.26 10.54
CA GLY A 221 17.89 12.83 11.86
C GLY A 221 19.32 13.36 11.98
N GLN A 222 20.29 12.69 11.33
CA GLN A 222 21.69 13.13 11.32
C GLN A 222 21.88 14.50 10.62
N ILE A 223 21.05 14.82 9.63
CA ILE A 223 21.04 16.13 8.94
C ILE A 223 19.96 17.09 9.46
N GLN A 224 19.24 16.72 10.54
CA GLN A 224 18.14 17.50 11.13
C GLN A 224 17.10 17.97 10.09
N SER A 225 16.78 17.06 9.17
CA SER A 225 15.93 17.35 8.02
C SER A 225 14.56 16.66 8.16
N LYS A 226 13.55 17.23 7.48
CA LYS A 226 12.21 16.63 7.37
C LYS A 226 12.30 15.28 6.68
N PHE A 227 11.59 14.27 7.20
CA PHE A 227 11.56 12.93 6.62
C PHE A 227 10.16 12.62 6.08
N PHE A 228 10.04 12.53 4.76
CA PHE A 228 8.82 12.14 4.07
C PHE A 228 8.88 10.65 3.75
N THR A 229 7.90 9.87 4.23
CA THR A 229 7.80 8.43 3.94
C THR A 229 6.68 8.18 2.95
N VAL A 230 6.99 7.55 1.83
CA VAL A 230 6.04 7.26 0.75
C VAL A 230 5.97 5.75 0.54
N GLY A 231 4.78 5.18 0.75
CA GLY A 231 4.45 3.81 0.42
C GLY A 231 3.78 3.68 -0.94
N LEU A 232 3.57 2.44 -1.39
CA LEU A 232 2.92 2.16 -2.68
C LEU A 232 1.49 2.66 -2.75
N ASN A 233 0.73 2.54 -1.66
CA ASN A 233 -0.67 2.97 -1.59
C ASN A 233 -0.83 4.48 -1.75
N ASP A 234 0.21 5.25 -1.43
CA ASP A 234 0.20 6.71 -1.55
C ASP A 234 0.36 7.15 -3.02
N ILE A 235 0.91 6.27 -3.86
CA ILE A 235 1.20 6.52 -5.28
C ILE A 235 0.14 5.85 -6.16
N LEU A 236 -0.22 4.61 -5.86
CA LEU A 236 -1.03 3.78 -6.76
C LEU A 236 -2.51 4.14 -6.66
N ASP A 237 -3.05 4.56 -7.81
CA ASP A 237 -4.46 4.83 -8.04
C ASP A 237 -4.98 3.94 -9.17
N MET A 238 -6.21 3.45 -9.04
CA MET A 238 -6.90 2.66 -10.06
C MET A 238 -7.29 3.50 -11.30
N TRP A 239 -7.37 4.82 -11.16
CA TRP A 239 -7.65 5.75 -12.24
C TRP A 239 -6.37 6.06 -13.03
N ILE A 240 -6.42 5.82 -14.35
CA ILE A 240 -5.32 6.08 -15.27
C ILE A 240 -4.94 7.57 -15.21
N GLY A 241 -3.67 7.88 -14.93
CA GLY A 241 -3.17 9.26 -14.83
C GLY A 241 -3.12 9.83 -13.41
N ASN A 242 -3.91 9.30 -12.48
CA ASN A 242 -3.90 9.80 -11.09
C ASN A 242 -2.65 9.35 -10.34
N SER A 243 -2.14 8.15 -10.62
CA SER A 243 -0.89 7.69 -9.98
C SER A 243 0.29 8.60 -10.31
N GLU A 244 0.35 9.07 -11.56
CA GLU A 244 1.36 10.01 -12.04
C GLU A 244 1.21 11.38 -11.38
N LYS A 245 -0.03 11.88 -11.21
CA LYS A 245 -0.31 13.13 -10.50
C LYS A 245 0.04 13.06 -9.02
N ASN A 246 -0.29 11.96 -8.34
CA ASN A 246 0.05 11.74 -6.94
C ASN A 246 1.57 11.76 -6.76
N LEU A 247 2.28 11.02 -7.60
CA LEU A 247 3.74 11.02 -7.60
C LEU A 247 4.32 12.41 -7.82
N HIS A 248 3.80 13.15 -8.80
CA HIS A 248 4.24 14.54 -9.04
C HIS A 248 4.00 15.43 -7.82
N SER A 249 2.83 15.34 -7.21
CA SER A 249 2.44 16.14 -6.05
C SER A 249 3.31 15.86 -4.82
N ILE A 250 3.68 14.60 -4.59
CA ILE A 250 4.64 14.18 -3.54
C ILE A 250 5.98 14.91 -3.73
N PHE A 251 6.49 14.95 -4.95
CA PHE A 251 7.74 15.64 -5.26
C PHE A 251 7.63 17.17 -5.11
N GLU A 252 6.51 17.77 -5.50
CA GLU A 252 6.26 19.21 -5.28
C GLU A 252 6.26 19.57 -3.80
N ILE A 253 5.65 18.74 -2.95
CA ILE A 253 5.63 18.97 -1.50
C ILE A 253 7.02 18.84 -0.91
N ALA A 254 7.81 17.87 -1.37
CA ALA A 254 9.22 17.78 -1.00
C ALA A 254 9.99 19.05 -1.42
N ARG A 255 9.74 19.60 -2.62
CA ARG A 255 10.35 20.85 -3.09
C ARG A 255 9.99 22.06 -2.25
N GLN A 256 8.76 22.14 -1.76
CA GLN A 256 8.30 23.20 -0.86
C GLN A 256 8.89 23.08 0.55
N ASN A 257 9.34 21.89 0.94
CA ASN A 257 9.80 21.57 2.29
C ASN A 257 11.32 21.34 2.40
N LYS A 258 12.10 21.82 1.44
CA LYS A 258 13.56 21.73 1.44
C LYS A 258 14.19 22.41 2.68
N PRO A 259 15.30 21.89 3.23
CA PRO A 259 15.91 20.60 2.89
C PRO A 259 15.13 19.43 3.50
N CYS A 260 14.91 18.37 2.72
CA CYS A 260 14.16 17.18 3.14
C CYS A 260 14.72 15.87 2.58
N VAL A 261 14.35 14.76 3.24
CA VAL A 261 14.57 13.39 2.76
C VAL A 261 13.24 12.82 2.30
N LEU A 262 13.18 12.33 1.07
CA LEU A 262 12.02 11.66 0.48
C LEU A 262 12.32 10.16 0.36
N PHE A 263 11.69 9.35 1.20
CA PHE A 263 11.92 7.92 1.29
C PHE A 263 10.78 7.14 0.61
N PHE A 264 11.10 6.36 -0.41
CA PHE A 264 10.19 5.43 -1.08
C PHE A 264 10.49 4.01 -0.64
N ASP A 265 9.55 3.34 0.02
CA ASP A 265 9.68 1.92 0.36
C ASP A 265 9.16 1.02 -0.78
N GLU A 266 9.69 -0.21 -0.85
CA GLU A 266 9.24 -1.26 -1.78
C GLU A 266 9.16 -0.81 -3.26
N ILE A 267 10.14 -0.03 -3.73
CA ILE A 267 10.11 0.53 -5.09
C ILE A 267 10.09 -0.53 -6.20
N ASP A 268 10.48 -1.77 -5.89
CA ASP A 268 10.38 -2.91 -6.79
C ASP A 268 8.94 -3.29 -7.13
N ALA A 269 7.98 -3.02 -6.24
CA ALA A 269 6.58 -3.30 -6.51
C ALA A 269 5.98 -2.39 -7.60
N LEU A 270 6.52 -1.18 -7.78
CA LEU A 270 6.18 -0.30 -8.92
C LEU A 270 6.61 -0.91 -10.26
N GLY A 271 7.64 -1.79 -10.26
CA GLY A 271 8.15 -2.49 -11.44
C GLY A 271 7.59 -3.89 -11.66
N ALA A 272 7.14 -4.56 -10.59
CA ALA A 272 6.66 -5.94 -10.60
C ALA A 272 5.29 -6.13 -11.29
N SER A 273 4.52 -5.07 -11.51
CA SER A 273 3.24 -5.11 -12.25
C SER A 273 3.38 -5.44 -13.76
N ARG A 274 4.53 -5.93 -14.21
CA ARG A 274 4.76 -6.41 -15.58
C ARG A 274 4.08 -7.75 -15.89
N SER A 275 3.79 -8.58 -14.89
CA SER A 275 3.34 -9.98 -15.12
C SER A 275 1.83 -10.20 -15.18
N ASP A 276 1.00 -9.38 -14.52
CA ASP A 276 -0.45 -9.60 -14.48
C ASP A 276 -1.25 -8.39 -14.99
N MET A 277 -1.89 -8.59 -16.16
CA MET A 277 -2.98 -7.80 -16.76
C MET A 277 -2.87 -6.26 -16.82
N ARG A 278 -2.73 -5.73 -18.06
CA ARG A 278 -2.92 -4.32 -18.53
C ARG A 278 -1.66 -3.41 -18.47
N GLN A 279 -0.75 -3.64 -19.42
CA GLN A 279 0.63 -3.12 -19.53
C GLN A 279 0.89 -1.61 -19.76
N SER A 280 -0.10 -0.71 -19.83
CA SER A 280 0.17 0.72 -20.13
C SER A 280 0.44 1.55 -18.88
N SER A 281 -0.45 1.51 -17.89
CA SER A 281 -0.45 2.46 -16.76
C SER A 281 0.81 2.39 -15.90
N SER A 282 1.31 1.19 -15.59
CA SER A 282 2.54 1.04 -14.80
C SER A 282 3.80 1.56 -15.51
N ARG A 283 3.85 1.52 -16.85
CA ARG A 283 4.98 2.11 -17.60
C ARG A 283 4.96 3.63 -17.54
N HIS A 284 3.79 4.24 -17.59
CA HIS A 284 3.64 5.69 -17.47
C HIS A 284 4.06 6.17 -16.08
N LEU A 285 3.66 5.46 -15.02
CA LEU A 285 4.10 5.76 -13.66
C LEU A 285 5.62 5.65 -13.47
N ILE A 286 6.24 4.57 -13.97
CA ILE A 286 7.70 4.43 -13.91
C ILE A 286 8.38 5.59 -14.64
N ASN A 287 7.91 5.93 -15.85
CA ASN A 287 8.48 7.04 -16.60
C ASN A 287 8.32 8.37 -15.86
N GLN A 288 7.17 8.63 -15.22
CA GLN A 288 6.97 9.81 -14.40
C GLN A 288 7.96 9.84 -13.23
N PHE A 289 8.17 8.71 -12.54
CA PHE A 289 9.15 8.63 -11.46
C PHE A 289 10.57 8.95 -11.95
N LEU A 290 10.97 8.39 -13.08
CA LEU A 290 12.29 8.67 -13.65
C LEU A 290 12.46 10.15 -14.03
N LEU A 291 11.41 10.80 -14.54
CA LEU A 291 11.40 12.24 -14.81
C LEU A 291 11.54 13.07 -13.53
N GLU A 292 10.82 12.71 -12.47
CA GLU A 292 10.92 13.38 -11.17
C GLU A 292 12.32 13.24 -10.55
N LEU A 293 12.93 12.05 -10.67
CA LEU A 293 14.30 11.80 -10.19
C LEU A 293 15.36 12.59 -10.98
N ASP A 294 15.24 12.62 -12.30
CA ASP A 294 16.21 13.29 -13.18
C ASP A 294 16.26 14.81 -12.92
N GLY A 295 15.15 15.40 -12.47
CA GLY A 295 15.07 16.83 -12.14
C GLY A 295 15.44 17.74 -13.32
N MET A 296 15.38 17.24 -14.56
CA MET A 296 15.79 18.04 -15.73
C MET A 296 14.90 19.27 -15.95
N ASN A 297 13.65 19.20 -15.48
CA ASN A 297 12.67 20.28 -15.56
C ASN A 297 12.36 20.90 -14.17
N SER A 298 13.01 20.44 -13.10
CA SER A 298 12.63 20.78 -11.72
C SER A 298 13.84 20.92 -10.80
N ASP A 299 13.82 21.88 -9.89
CA ASP A 299 14.89 22.05 -8.92
C ASP A 299 14.76 21.00 -7.79
N ASN A 300 15.55 19.93 -7.84
CA ASN A 300 15.67 18.95 -6.77
C ASN A 300 16.86 19.22 -5.82
N GLU A 301 17.53 20.38 -5.95
CA GLU A 301 18.60 20.76 -5.03
C GLU A 301 18.05 20.84 -3.60
N GLY A 302 18.76 20.23 -2.64
CA GLY A 302 18.32 20.14 -1.24
C GLY A 302 17.29 19.03 -0.93
N ILE A 303 16.89 18.22 -1.93
CA ILE A 303 16.09 17.00 -1.72
C ILE A 303 17.01 15.78 -1.81
N LEU A 304 16.95 14.92 -0.79
CA LEU A 304 17.57 13.61 -0.83
C LEU A 304 16.52 12.54 -1.08
N VAL A 305 16.61 11.83 -2.22
CA VAL A 305 15.68 10.73 -2.51
C VAL A 305 16.30 9.40 -2.10
N ILE A 306 15.60 8.62 -1.29
CA ILE A 306 16.04 7.29 -0.86
C ILE A 306 14.99 6.28 -1.30
N GLY A 307 15.34 5.35 -2.18
CA GLY A 307 14.52 4.20 -2.50
C GLY A 307 14.98 2.97 -1.70
N ALA A 308 14.05 2.17 -1.20
CA ALA A 308 14.35 0.88 -0.59
C ALA A 308 13.72 -0.26 -1.40
N THR A 309 14.45 -1.37 -1.54
CA THR A 309 13.95 -2.55 -2.24
C THR A 309 14.42 -3.85 -1.58
N ASN A 310 13.53 -4.85 -1.57
CA ASN A 310 13.86 -6.21 -1.19
C ASN A 310 14.30 -7.05 -2.40
N THR A 311 13.81 -6.76 -3.61
CA THR A 311 14.14 -7.52 -4.81
C THR A 311 14.85 -6.66 -5.86
N PRO A 312 16.15 -6.33 -5.64
CA PRO A 312 16.86 -5.45 -6.57
C PRO A 312 16.91 -6.02 -8.00
N TRP A 313 16.96 -7.33 -8.19
CA TRP A 313 16.94 -7.93 -9.55
C TRP A 313 15.66 -7.65 -10.35
N ASN A 314 14.53 -7.32 -9.69
CA ASN A 314 13.27 -6.98 -10.37
C ASN A 314 13.15 -5.48 -10.71
N LEU A 315 14.00 -4.63 -10.14
CA LEU A 315 13.95 -3.19 -10.37
C LEU A 315 14.40 -2.83 -11.78
N ASP A 316 13.66 -1.94 -12.45
CA ASP A 316 14.02 -1.46 -13.79
C ASP A 316 15.42 -0.82 -13.77
N THR A 317 16.30 -1.28 -14.67
CA THR A 317 17.68 -0.77 -14.81
C THR A 317 17.74 0.74 -15.04
N ALA A 318 16.66 1.33 -15.57
CA ALA A 318 16.54 2.78 -15.75
C ALA A 318 16.68 3.55 -14.44
N PHE A 319 16.23 3.01 -13.31
CA PHE A 319 16.36 3.63 -11.99
C PHE A 319 17.81 3.81 -11.54
N ARG A 320 18.73 2.99 -12.04
CA ARG A 320 20.15 2.96 -11.65
C ARG A 320 21.06 3.81 -12.51
N ARG A 321 20.52 4.53 -13.49
CA ARG A 321 21.33 5.36 -14.37
C ARG A 321 21.86 6.58 -13.61
N PRO A 322 23.06 7.09 -13.97
CA PRO A 322 23.62 8.29 -13.36
C PRO A 322 22.61 9.46 -13.37
N GLY A 323 22.47 10.15 -12.23
CA GLY A 323 21.48 11.22 -12.03
C GLY A 323 20.19 10.78 -11.35
N ARG A 324 19.96 9.48 -11.19
CA ARG A 324 18.79 8.90 -10.49
C ARG A 324 19.25 8.25 -9.18
N PHE A 325 19.04 6.94 -9.00
CA PHE A 325 19.69 6.16 -7.94
C PHE A 325 21.11 5.77 -8.35
N ASP A 326 21.98 6.77 -8.44
CA ASP A 326 23.38 6.61 -8.84
C ASP A 326 24.25 5.96 -7.74
N ARG A 327 23.72 5.88 -6.52
CA ARG A 327 24.35 5.24 -5.37
C ARG A 327 23.50 4.09 -4.88
N ILE A 328 24.11 2.92 -4.82
CA ILE A 328 23.43 1.68 -4.46
C ILE A 328 24.17 1.11 -3.26
N ILE A 329 23.45 0.91 -2.16
CA ILE A 329 24.02 0.51 -0.88
C ILE A 329 23.37 -0.80 -0.46
N PHE A 330 24.20 -1.82 -0.24
CA PHE A 330 23.76 -3.08 0.33
C PHE A 330 23.61 -2.95 1.85
N ILE A 331 22.42 -3.29 2.37
CA ILE A 331 22.14 -3.38 3.80
C ILE A 331 22.17 -4.86 4.21
N PRO A 332 23.27 -5.34 4.84
CA PRO A 332 23.39 -6.71 5.31
C PRO A 332 22.56 -6.93 6.59
N PRO A 333 22.37 -8.19 7.00
CA PRO A 333 21.94 -8.51 8.36
C PRO A 333 22.83 -7.84 9.41
N PRO A 334 22.28 -7.49 10.59
CA PRO A 334 23.03 -6.87 11.67
C PRO A 334 24.26 -7.70 12.08
N ASP A 335 25.34 -7.01 12.45
CA ASP A 335 26.54 -7.63 13.04
C ASP A 335 26.29 -8.08 14.50
N GLU A 336 27.28 -8.74 15.12
CA GLU A 336 27.15 -9.25 16.50
C GLU A 336 26.84 -8.12 17.51
N GLY A 337 27.48 -6.96 17.36
CA GLY A 337 27.24 -5.81 18.24
C GLY A 337 25.84 -5.24 18.06
N ALA A 338 25.40 -5.07 16.82
CA ALA A 338 24.05 -4.63 16.48
C ALA A 338 22.99 -5.59 17.04
N LYS A 339 23.21 -6.91 16.92
CA LYS A 339 22.31 -7.94 17.48
C LYS A 339 22.17 -7.83 18.99
N GLN A 340 23.28 -7.61 19.70
CA GLN A 340 23.25 -7.36 21.14
C GLN A 340 22.41 -6.13 21.47
N THR A 341 22.64 -5.00 20.80
CA THR A 341 21.86 -3.77 21.00
C THR A 341 20.37 -3.97 20.69
N ILE A 342 20.03 -4.67 19.60
CA ILE A 342 18.64 -4.97 19.25
C ILE A 342 17.97 -5.81 20.36
N LEU A 343 18.65 -6.84 20.88
CA LEU A 343 18.13 -7.65 21.99
C LEU A 343 17.91 -6.80 23.25
N GLU A 344 18.86 -5.94 23.61
CA GLU A 344 18.77 -5.05 24.77
C GLU A 344 17.56 -4.11 24.66
N ILE A 345 17.40 -3.45 23.51
CA ILE A 345 16.29 -2.52 23.24
C ILE A 345 14.94 -3.27 23.26
N LYS A 346 14.85 -4.41 22.57
CA LYS A 346 13.59 -5.15 22.42
C LYS A 346 13.18 -5.90 23.69
N LEU A 347 14.11 -6.14 24.63
CA LEU A 347 13.82 -6.72 25.95
C LEU A 347 13.61 -5.67 27.05
N GLN A 348 13.87 -4.40 26.77
CA GLN A 348 13.66 -3.31 27.71
C GLN A 348 12.20 -3.26 28.19
N GLY A 349 12.00 -3.18 29.50
CA GLY A 349 10.66 -3.12 30.12
C GLY A 349 9.91 -4.45 30.21
N LYS A 350 10.46 -5.54 29.66
CA LYS A 350 9.89 -6.89 29.79
C LYS A 350 10.37 -7.56 31.10
N PRO A 351 9.59 -8.50 31.68
CA PRO A 351 10.05 -9.26 32.83
C PRO A 351 11.19 -10.20 32.38
N ILE A 352 12.42 -9.86 32.75
CA ILE A 352 13.63 -10.60 32.37
C ILE A 352 14.49 -10.90 33.60
N GLU A 353 15.22 -12.00 33.58
CA GLU A 353 16.35 -12.25 34.48
C GLU A 353 17.65 -11.66 33.91
N ASN A 354 18.81 -12.12 34.40
CA ASN A 354 20.10 -11.73 33.85
C ASN A 354 20.34 -12.41 32.49
N ILE A 355 19.98 -11.72 31.40
CA ILE A 355 20.14 -12.21 30.02
C ILE A 355 21.59 -12.03 29.55
N ASP A 356 22.18 -13.09 29.01
CA ASP A 356 23.48 -13.03 28.33
C ASP A 356 23.32 -12.69 26.85
N TYR A 357 23.20 -11.39 26.55
CA TYR A 357 23.01 -10.89 25.20
C TYR A 357 24.17 -11.26 24.26
N LYS A 358 25.40 -11.31 24.79
CA LYS A 358 26.58 -11.65 24.02
C LYS A 358 26.55 -13.11 23.58
N ALA A 359 26.20 -14.04 24.48
CA ALA A 359 26.05 -15.44 24.11
C ALA A 359 24.93 -15.67 23.08
N LEU A 360 23.80 -14.95 23.21
CA LEU A 360 22.69 -15.03 22.27
C LEU A 360 23.05 -14.47 20.88
N SER A 361 23.69 -13.29 20.83
CA SER A 361 24.11 -12.63 19.57
C SER A 361 24.97 -13.53 18.67
N LYS A 362 25.83 -14.36 19.27
CA LYS A 362 26.67 -15.33 18.55
C LYS A 362 25.90 -16.48 17.90
N LYS A 363 24.72 -16.82 18.41
CA LYS A 363 23.84 -17.86 17.84
C LYS A 363 22.96 -17.33 16.71
N LEU A 364 22.84 -16.02 16.57
CA LEU A 364 21.95 -15.36 15.63
C LEU A 364 22.61 -15.11 14.27
N ASP A 365 23.25 -16.12 13.66
CA ASP A 365 23.91 -15.92 12.37
C ASP A 365 22.90 -15.66 11.23
N ASN A 366 23.17 -14.62 10.43
CA ASN A 366 22.28 -14.10 9.37
C ASN A 366 20.88 -13.65 9.81
N TYR A 367 20.54 -13.63 11.10
CA TYR A 367 19.25 -13.12 11.57
C TYR A 367 19.09 -11.63 11.29
N SER A 368 17.92 -11.23 10.78
CA SER A 368 17.50 -9.83 10.65
C SER A 368 16.99 -9.27 11.99
N GLY A 369 16.78 -7.96 12.09
CA GLY A 369 16.17 -7.36 13.28
C GLY A 369 14.74 -7.86 13.52
N ALA A 370 13.99 -8.08 12.44
CA ALA A 370 12.65 -8.67 12.51
C ALA A 370 12.68 -10.13 12.99
N ASP A 371 13.67 -10.93 12.56
CA ASP A 371 13.80 -12.31 13.05
C ASP A 371 14.13 -12.34 14.56
N ILE A 372 14.93 -11.40 15.05
CA ILE A 372 15.24 -11.28 16.49
C ILE A 372 13.99 -10.94 17.29
N GLU A 373 13.15 -10.04 16.77
CA GLU A 373 11.85 -9.73 17.37
C GLU A 373 10.95 -10.97 17.42
N ALA A 374 10.87 -11.72 16.31
CA ALA A 374 10.10 -12.96 16.25
C ALA A 374 10.59 -14.01 17.27
N ILE A 375 11.90 -14.14 17.49
CA ILE A 375 12.47 -15.02 18.52
C ILE A 375 12.03 -14.58 19.92
N ILE A 376 12.07 -13.29 20.20
CA ILE A 376 11.66 -12.75 21.50
C ILE A 376 10.18 -13.05 21.73
N ASP A 377 9.34 -12.85 20.72
CA ASP A 377 7.90 -13.12 20.81
C ASP A 377 7.63 -14.62 21.03
N LEU A 378 8.30 -15.51 20.30
CA LEU A 378 8.24 -16.96 20.54
C LEU A 378 8.64 -17.35 21.97
N ALA A 379 9.65 -16.69 22.53
CA ALA A 379 10.07 -16.93 23.91
C ALA A 379 9.04 -16.40 24.93
N ILE A 380 8.41 -15.26 24.64
CA ILE A 380 7.33 -14.67 25.46
C ILE A 380 6.10 -15.58 25.45
N GLU A 381 5.66 -16.05 24.29
CA GLU A 381 4.51 -16.95 24.17
C GLU A 381 4.69 -18.21 25.03
N ALA A 382 5.87 -18.83 24.95
CA ALA A 382 6.21 -19.99 25.77
C ALA A 382 6.18 -19.69 27.28
N LYS A 383 6.52 -18.46 27.69
CA LYS A 383 6.41 -18.02 29.09
C LYS A 383 4.99 -17.67 29.50
N LEU A 384 4.19 -17.10 28.61
CA LEU A 384 2.79 -16.78 28.87
C LEU A 384 1.99 -18.06 29.13
N GLU A 385 2.19 -19.10 28.34
CA GLU A 385 1.59 -20.42 28.60
C GLU A 385 1.91 -20.92 30.01
N GLN A 386 3.16 -20.80 30.45
CA GLN A 386 3.57 -21.18 31.80
C GLN A 386 3.07 -20.22 32.89
N SER A 387 2.84 -18.96 32.56
CA SER A 387 2.38 -17.91 33.48
C SER A 387 0.87 -17.97 33.70
N PHE A 388 0.09 -18.40 32.70
CA PHE A 388 -1.35 -18.62 32.84
C PHE A 388 -1.69 -19.74 33.83
N ILE A 389 -0.82 -20.73 33.96
CA ILE A 389 -0.98 -21.82 34.93
C ILE A 389 -0.81 -21.31 36.37
N ASP A 390 0.18 -20.45 36.59
CA ASP A 390 0.58 -20.01 37.94
C ASP A 390 -0.03 -18.66 38.34
N GLY A 391 -0.63 -17.92 37.39
CA GLY A 391 -1.22 -16.59 37.61
C GLY A 391 -0.22 -15.46 37.85
N ILE A 392 1.08 -15.68 37.63
CA ILE A 392 2.17 -14.72 37.90
C ILE A 392 3.07 -14.62 36.67
N PRO A 393 3.45 -13.40 36.22
CA PRO A 393 4.41 -13.22 35.13
C PRO A 393 5.76 -13.88 35.44
N LYS A 394 6.15 -14.85 34.63
CA LYS A 394 7.48 -15.49 34.73
C LYS A 394 8.51 -14.73 33.90
N PRO A 395 9.69 -14.42 34.47
CA PRO A 395 10.70 -13.70 33.73
C PRO A 395 11.32 -14.57 32.62
N LEU A 396 11.70 -13.93 31.52
CA LEU A 396 12.47 -14.53 30.44
C LEU A 396 13.91 -14.77 30.89
N THR A 397 14.47 -15.93 30.50
CA THR A 397 15.86 -16.30 30.75
C THR A 397 16.63 -16.48 29.44
N THR A 398 17.95 -16.49 29.52
CA THR A 398 18.82 -16.79 28.37
C THR A 398 18.49 -18.13 27.73
N LYS A 399 18.05 -19.11 28.54
CA LYS A 399 17.64 -20.44 28.04
C LYS A 399 16.38 -20.37 27.19
N ASP A 400 15.40 -19.55 27.57
CA ASP A 400 14.14 -19.44 26.84
C ASP A 400 14.36 -18.85 25.45
N LEU A 401 15.18 -17.78 25.38
CA LEU A 401 15.58 -17.17 24.12
C LEU A 401 16.42 -18.14 23.28
N ALA A 402 17.37 -18.87 23.88
CA ALA A 402 18.13 -19.88 23.15
C ALA A 402 17.24 -20.99 22.56
N ASN A 403 16.23 -21.45 23.31
CA ASN A 403 15.28 -22.44 22.82
C ASN A 403 14.41 -21.89 21.67
N ALA A 404 14.05 -20.61 21.71
CA ALA A 404 13.32 -19.96 20.62
C ALA A 404 14.20 -19.81 19.36
N ILE A 405 15.49 -19.50 19.51
CA ILE A 405 16.47 -19.48 18.41
C ILE A 405 16.54 -20.85 17.72
N ASP A 406 16.52 -21.95 18.48
CA ASP A 406 16.58 -23.31 17.92
C ASP A 406 15.30 -23.70 17.16
N LYS A 407 14.16 -23.05 17.46
CA LYS A 407 12.86 -23.28 16.79
C LYS A 407 12.65 -22.40 15.57
N HIS A 408 13.26 -21.22 15.54
CA HIS A 408 13.14 -20.25 14.44
C HIS A 408 14.25 -20.46 13.41
N LYS A 409 13.99 -20.11 12.15
CA LYS A 409 15.02 -20.07 11.09
C LYS A 409 15.10 -18.65 10.53
N PRO A 410 16.29 -18.11 10.26
CA PRO A 410 16.44 -16.74 9.77
C PRO A 410 15.82 -16.60 8.38
N SER A 411 14.90 -15.64 8.23
CA SER A 411 14.21 -15.37 6.96
C SER A 411 15.15 -14.88 5.86
N THR A 412 16.30 -14.32 6.23
CA THR A 412 17.30 -13.81 5.27
C THR A 412 17.95 -14.92 4.43
N GLN A 413 17.92 -16.18 4.86
CA GLN A 413 18.58 -17.29 4.13
C GLN A 413 17.99 -17.50 2.73
N GLU A 414 16.67 -17.40 2.60
CA GLU A 414 15.99 -17.54 1.30
C GLU A 414 16.37 -16.38 0.37
N TRP A 415 16.46 -15.17 0.93
CA TRP A 415 16.91 -13.99 0.21
C TRP A 415 18.34 -14.17 -0.31
N PHE A 416 19.27 -14.63 0.54
CA PHE A 416 20.66 -14.86 0.14
C PHE A 416 20.81 -15.97 -0.89
N THR A 417 19.96 -17.00 -0.86
CA THR A 417 19.95 -18.06 -1.87
C THR A 417 19.64 -17.46 -3.25
N THR A 418 18.60 -16.63 -3.33
CA THR A 418 18.22 -15.92 -4.56
C THR A 418 19.31 -14.92 -4.98
N ALA A 419 19.75 -14.07 -4.05
CA ALA A 419 20.75 -13.04 -4.31
C ALA A 419 22.09 -13.62 -4.76
N LYS A 420 22.52 -14.76 -4.21
CA LYS A 420 23.74 -15.47 -4.63
C LYS A 420 23.68 -15.89 -6.10
N ASN A 421 22.54 -16.40 -6.56
CA ASN A 421 22.38 -16.81 -7.95
C ASN A 421 22.54 -15.60 -8.89
N TYR A 422 21.89 -14.48 -8.58
CA TYR A 422 22.06 -13.25 -9.36
C TYR A 422 23.51 -12.72 -9.28
N ALA A 423 24.13 -12.74 -8.11
CA ALA A 423 25.49 -12.25 -7.92
C ALA A 423 26.55 -13.10 -8.66
N LEU A 424 26.31 -14.41 -8.81
CA LEU A 424 27.20 -15.31 -9.54
C LEU A 424 26.98 -15.21 -11.06
N TYR A 425 25.73 -15.27 -11.50
CA TYR A 425 25.38 -15.51 -12.91
C TYR A 425 24.88 -14.28 -13.67
N ALA A 426 24.55 -13.18 -12.98
CA ALA A 426 23.98 -11.97 -13.57
C ALA A 426 24.60 -10.69 -12.96
N ASN A 427 25.93 -10.67 -12.81
CA ASN A 427 26.69 -9.59 -12.17
C ASN A 427 27.83 -9.06 -13.07
N ASP A 428 27.54 -8.84 -14.36
CA ASP A 428 28.55 -8.39 -15.33
C ASP A 428 29.00 -6.94 -15.07
N THR A 429 28.15 -6.15 -14.42
CA THR A 429 28.43 -4.74 -14.06
C THR A 429 29.08 -4.59 -12.69
N GLY A 430 29.26 -5.67 -11.92
CA GLY A 430 29.78 -5.62 -10.55
C GLY A 430 28.79 -5.08 -9.51
N LEU A 431 27.54 -4.86 -9.89
CA LEU A 431 26.48 -4.32 -9.03
C LEU A 431 26.28 -5.11 -7.72
N TYR A 432 26.48 -6.43 -7.76
CA TYR A 432 26.23 -7.33 -6.61
C TYR A 432 27.53 -7.81 -5.94
N ASN A 433 28.64 -7.10 -6.14
CA ASN A 433 29.93 -7.44 -5.53
C ASN A 433 29.89 -7.43 -4.00
N ASP A 434 29.10 -6.53 -3.40
CA ASP A 434 28.96 -6.48 -1.94
C ASP A 434 28.27 -7.73 -1.38
N ILE A 435 27.35 -8.35 -2.14
CA ILE A 435 26.76 -9.64 -1.77
C ILE A 435 27.83 -10.74 -1.81
N LEU A 436 28.67 -10.79 -2.86
CA LEU A 436 29.75 -11.78 -2.95
C LEU A 436 30.79 -11.61 -1.83
N LYS A 437 31.15 -10.35 -1.52
CA LYS A 437 32.04 -9.99 -0.42
C LYS A 437 31.46 -10.44 0.91
N TYR A 438 30.18 -10.15 1.17
CA TYR A 438 29.47 -10.57 2.37
C TYR A 438 29.42 -12.08 2.52
N LEU A 439 29.07 -12.80 1.44
CA LEU A 439 29.02 -14.27 1.40
C LEU A 439 30.41 -14.93 1.37
N LYS A 440 31.50 -14.15 1.33
CA LYS A 440 32.90 -14.63 1.23
C LYS A 440 33.13 -15.53 0.01
N ILE A 441 32.41 -15.28 -1.08
CA ILE A 441 32.55 -16.03 -2.33
C ILE A 441 33.55 -15.30 -3.21
N LYS A 442 34.65 -15.98 -3.56
CA LYS A 442 35.57 -15.49 -4.60
C LYS A 442 35.02 -15.88 -5.96
N LYS A 443 34.88 -14.89 -6.85
CA LYS A 443 34.55 -15.10 -8.27
C LYS A 443 35.82 -15.28 -9.07
#